data_AF-A0A917L3H7-F1
#
_entry.id   AF-A0A917L3H7-F1
#
_cell.length_a   1.000
_cell.length_b   1.000
_cell.length_c   1.000
_cell.angle_alpha   90.00
_cell.angle_beta   90.00
_cell.angle_gamma   90.00
#
_symmetry.space_group_name_H-M   'P 1'
#
loop_
_entity.id
_entity.type
_entity.pdbx_description
1 polymer ?
#
loop_
_entity_poly.entity_id
_entity_poly.type
_entity_poly.pdbx_seq_one_letter_code
_entity_poly.pdbx_strand_id
1 'polypeptide(L)' 'MAETFATAGLGRADAHSAADALVAADAQGSPSRGVARLPVYLTRLRGGGNSPDALPQIVQQMLDRRTRSADSKQ' A
#
# COMPACT_ATOMS: atom_id res chain seq x y z
N MET A 1 -3.49 -14.67 -2.86
CA MET A 1 -4.02 -13.28 -2.79
C MET A 1 -3.57 -12.41 -3.95
N ALA A 2 -2.30 -12.38 -4.32
CA ALA A 2 -1.85 -11.60 -5.50
C ALA A 2 -2.63 -11.97 -6.78
N GLU A 3 -2.82 -13.26 -7.06
CA GLU A 3 -3.61 -13.72 -8.21
C GLU A 3 -5.05 -13.16 -8.23
N THR A 4 -5.67 -12.98 -7.06
CA THR A 4 -7.01 -12.42 -6.92
C THR A 4 -7.05 -10.96 -7.37
N PHE A 5 -6.01 -10.17 -7.05
CA PHE A 5 -5.87 -8.79 -7.53
C PHE A 5 -5.54 -8.75 -9.03
N ALA A 6 -4.68 -9.64 -9.51
CA ALA A 6 -4.33 -9.72 -10.93
C ALA A 6 -5.55 -10.05 -11.80
N THR A 7 -6.36 -11.02 -11.38
CA THR A 7 -7.63 -11.38 -12.05
C THR A 7 -8.65 -10.23 -12.00
N ALA A 8 -8.55 -9.32 -11.03
CA ALA A 8 -9.39 -8.11 -10.94
C ALA A 8 -8.88 -6.94 -11.79
N GLY A 9 -7.79 -7.12 -12.56
CA GLY A 9 -7.27 -6.14 -13.51
C GLY A 9 -6.01 -5.42 -13.07
N LEU A 10 -5.45 -5.72 -11.90
CA LEU A 10 -4.20 -5.12 -11.43
C LEU A 10 -2.98 -5.73 -12.15
N GLY A 11 -1.97 -4.91 -12.43
CA GLY A 11 -0.67 -5.42 -12.90
C GLY A 11 -0.05 -6.40 -11.89
N ARG A 12 0.73 -7.39 -12.35
CA ARG A 12 1.28 -8.44 -11.45
C ARG A 12 2.12 -7.88 -10.30
N ALA A 13 2.95 -6.87 -10.57
CA ALA A 13 3.79 -6.24 -9.54
C ALA A 13 2.96 -5.53 -8.46
N ASP A 14 1.94 -4.78 -8.89
CA ASP A 14 1.01 -4.09 -7.98
C ASP A 14 0.14 -5.08 -7.22
N ALA A 15 -0.25 -6.19 -7.86
CA ALA A 15 -1.02 -7.26 -7.24
C ALA A 15 -0.26 -7.92 -6.08
N HIS A 16 1.06 -8.10 -6.24
CA HIS A 16 1.92 -8.52 -5.15
C HIS A 16 2.00 -7.47 -4.04
N SER A 17 2.29 -6.22 -4.39
CA SER A 17 2.38 -5.12 -3.42
C SER A 17 1.10 -4.97 -2.59
N ALA A 18 -0.07 -5.05 -3.22
CA ALA A 18 -1.37 -4.99 -2.56
C ALA A 18 -1.61 -6.21 -1.65
N ALA A 19 -1.27 -7.42 -2.10
CA ALA A 19 -1.40 -8.62 -1.29
C ALA A 19 -0.49 -8.59 -0.05
N ASP A 20 0.77 -8.19 -0.23
CA ASP A 20 1.76 -8.12 0.84
C ASP A 20 1.37 -7.07 1.89
N ALA A 21 0.84 -5.92 1.46
CA ALA A 21 0.36 -4.88 2.37
C ALA A 21 -0.79 -5.37 3.27
N LEU A 22 -1.73 -6.15 2.71
CA LEU A 22 -2.83 -6.72 3.48
C LEU A 22 -2.34 -7.76 4.50
N VAL A 23 -1.45 -8.66 4.09
CA VAL A 23 -0.86 -9.68 4.97
C VAL A 23 -0.02 -9.04 6.07
N ALA A 24 0.78 -8.03 5.73
CA ALA A 24 1.58 -7.28 6.69
C ALA A 24 0.71 -6.57 7.74
N ALA A 25 -0.42 -5.99 7.32
CA ALA A 25 -1.34 -5.33 8.25
C ALA A 25 -1.97 -6.33 9.24
N ASP A 26 -2.33 -7.54 8.80
CA ASP A 26 -2.79 -8.59 9.72
C ASP A 26 -1.69 -9.02 10.69
N ALA A 27 -0.47 -9.25 10.19
CA ALA A 27 0.68 -9.62 11.02
C ALA A 27 1.05 -8.55 12.07
N GLN A 28 0.79 -7.27 11.77
CA GLN A 28 1.00 -6.15 12.68
C GLN A 28 -0.16 -5.93 13.67
N GLY A 29 -1.16 -6.82 13.70
CA GLY A 29 -2.31 -6.70 14.60
C GLY A 29 -3.32 -5.62 14.18
N SER A 30 -3.35 -5.26 12.89
CA SER A 30 -4.30 -4.30 12.31
C SER A 30 -5.28 -4.98 11.33
N PRO A 31 -6.13 -5.92 11.79
CA PRO A 31 -6.99 -6.71 10.91
C PRO A 31 -8.03 -5.90 10.13
N SER A 32 -8.44 -4.74 10.64
CA SER A 32 -9.32 -3.81 9.92
C SER A 32 -8.69 -3.21 8.66
N ARG A 33 -7.35 -3.27 8.55
CA ARG A 33 -6.55 -2.84 7.39
C ARG A 33 -5.99 -4.02 6.58
N GLY A 34 -6.11 -5.24 7.08
CA GLY A 34 -5.58 -6.46 6.47
C GLY A 34 -6.56 -7.15 5.54
N VAL A 35 -6.50 -8.48 5.48
CA VAL A 35 -7.20 -9.30 4.47
C VAL A 35 -8.71 -9.07 4.45
N ALA A 36 -9.32 -8.66 5.57
CA ALA A 36 -10.73 -8.29 5.64
C ALA A 36 -11.15 -7.20 4.63
N ARG A 37 -10.20 -6.39 4.14
CA ARG A 37 -10.44 -5.33 3.12
C ARG A 37 -10.51 -5.86 1.69
N LEU A 38 -10.09 -7.10 1.43
CA LEU A 38 -10.00 -7.67 0.09
C LEU A 38 -11.30 -7.53 -0.71
N PRO A 39 -12.50 -7.87 -0.20
CA PRO A 39 -13.74 -7.76 -0.97
C PRO A 39 -14.01 -6.32 -1.45
N VAL A 40 -13.80 -5.33 -0.59
CA VAL A 40 -13.99 -3.91 -0.93
C VAL A 40 -13.02 -3.46 -2.03
N TYR A 41 -11.77 -3.89 -1.97
CA TYR A 41 -10.78 -3.52 -2.98
C TYR A 41 -11.07 -4.16 -4.34
N LEU A 42 -11.50 -5.42 -4.37
CA LEU A 42 -11.89 -6.09 -5.62
C LEU A 42 -13.12 -5.43 -6.25
N THR A 43 -14.12 -5.07 -5.45
CA THR A 43 -15.30 -4.35 -5.94
C THR A 43 -14.92 -3.00 -6.54
N ARG A 44 -14.05 -2.23 -5.89
CA ARG A 44 -13.60 -0.93 -6.42
C ARG A 44 -12.77 -1.06 -7.68
N LEU A 45 -11.88 -2.06 -7.76
CA LEU A 45 -11.11 -2.34 -8.96
C LEU A 45 -12.00 -2.68 -10.15
N ARG A 46 -12.91 -3.63 -9.97
CA ARG A 46 -13.84 -4.06 -11.02
C ARG A 46 -14.82 -2.96 -11.43
N GLY A 47 -15.21 -2.12 -10.48
CA GLY A 47 -16.14 -1.01 -10.70
C GLY A 47 -15.48 0.28 -11.21
N GLY A 48 -14.17 0.28 -11.49
CA GLY A 48 -13.44 1.48 -11.93
C GLY A 48 -13.25 2.57 -10.85
N GLY A 49 -13.60 2.27 -9.60
CA GLY A 49 -13.37 3.17 -8.46
C GLY A 49 -11.91 3.27 -8.04
N ASN A 50 -11.06 2.33 -8.49
CA ASN A 50 -9.61 2.40 -8.41
C ASN A 50 -9.03 2.21 -9.82
N SER A 51 -8.12 3.09 -10.25
CA SER A 51 -7.37 2.91 -11.49
C SER A 51 -6.30 1.82 -11.28
N PRO A 52 -6.30 0.73 -12.07
CA PRO A 52 -5.34 -0.37 -11.94
C PRO A 52 -3.95 -0.04 -12.47
N ASP A 53 -3.84 1.04 -13.22
CA ASP A 53 -2.67 1.56 -13.92
C ASP A 53 -2.19 2.91 -13.34
N ALA A 54 -2.63 3.23 -12.11
CA ALA A 54 -2.31 4.48 -11.45
C ALA A 54 -0.80 4.61 -11.21
N LEU A 55 -0.17 5.62 -11.83
CA LEU A 55 1.23 5.96 -11.64
C LEU A 55 1.34 7.22 -10.77
N PRO A 56 1.72 7.10 -9.49
CA PRO A 56 1.85 8.26 -8.62
C PRO A 56 2.97 9.18 -9.12
N GLN A 57 2.70 10.49 -9.14
CA GLN A 57 3.67 11.51 -9.50
C GLN A 57 4.11 12.29 -8.27
N ILE A 58 5.41 12.53 -8.14
CA ILE A 58 5.96 13.36 -7.08
C ILE A 58 5.85 14.82 -7.53
N VAL A 59 4.90 15.55 -6.96
CA VAL A 59 4.64 16.96 -7.33
C VAL A 59 5.50 17.96 -6.54
N GLN A 60 6.00 17.56 -5.36
CA GLN A 60 6.86 18.39 -4.53
C GLN A 60 7.70 17.50 -3.61
N GLN A 61 8.97 17.85 -3.42
CA GLN A 61 9.83 17.23 -2.41
C GLN A 61 10.36 18.33 -1.50
N MET A 62 10.26 18.11 -0.19
CA MET A 62 10.88 18.98 0.81
C MET A 62 12.05 18.25 1.46
N LEU A 63 13.09 19.00 1.81
CA LEU A 63 14.26 18.47 2.49
C LEU A 63 13.86 17.89 3.86
N ASP A 64 14.19 16.62 4.11
CA ASP A 64 14.02 15.97 5.42
C ASP A 64 14.99 16.59 6.44
N ARG A 65 14.54 17.61 7.17
CA ARG A 65 15.30 18.20 8.28
C ARG A 65 15.13 17.37 9.55
N ARG A 66 15.95 16.33 9.71
CA ARG A 66 16.13 15.69 11.01
C ARG A 66 17.18 16.44 11.82
N THR A 67 16.74 17.20 12.82
CA THR A 67 17.61 17.69 13.89
C THR A 67 17.98 16.51 14.80
N ARG A 68 19.13 15.86 14.55
CA ARG A 68 19.75 15.03 15.59
C ARG A 68 20.43 15.97 16.59
N SER A 69 19.78 16.22 17.72
CA SER A 69 20.48 16.67 18.92
C SER A 69 21.19 15.45 19.50
N ALA A 70 22.50 15.37 19.28
CA ALA A 70 23.40 14.55 20.08
C ALA A 70 24.46 15.50 20.62
N ASP A 71 24.08 16.30 21.62
CA ASP A 71 25.06 17.03 22.40
C ASP A 71 25.70 16.04 23.37
N SER A 72 26.94 15.69 23.05
CA SER A 72 27.80 14.83 23.86
C SER A 72 28.31 15.67 25.03
N LYS A 73 27.97 15.31 26.26
CA LYS A 73 28.72 15.82 27.42
C LYS A 73 29.67 14.74 27.93
N GLN A 74 30.94 15.11 27.83
CA GLN A 74 32.12 14.54 28.48
C GLN A 74 31.94 14.45 30.00
#